data_AF-A0A6N7ZZT0-F1
#
_entry.id   AF-A0A6N7ZZT0-F1
#
_cell.length_a   1.000
_cell.length_b   1.000
_cell.length_c   1.000
_cell.angle_alpha   90.00
_cell.angle_beta   90.00
_cell.angle_gamma   90.00
#
_symmetry.space_group_name_H-M   'P 1'
#
loop_
_entity.id
_entity.type
_entity.pdbx_description
1 polymer ?
#
loop_
_entity_poly.entity_id
_entity_poly.type
_entity_poly.pdbx_seq_one_letter_code
_entity_poly.pdbx_strand_id
1 'polypeptide(L)'
;MHLLRCAKQKYRARGGVMSGFEKREAAWIALNRTRTRIFARAEQALVAAGYPRLHWYDVLWELEREPEGLRPKQLEEQLLFDQSSFSRQVARMAEDGLLTRHAVSGDGRGRILRITEKGRKLRQQMWEIYRIHIDEGIDEAQQSKAFTAITELGD
;
A
#
# COMPACT_ATOMS: atom_id res chain seq x y z
N MET A 1 14.86 -4.09 14.09
CA MET A 1 14.94 -3.90 15.57
C MET A 1 16.13 -3.03 16.05
N HIS A 2 17.19 -2.83 15.26
CA HIS A 2 18.40 -2.11 15.70
C HIS A 2 18.27 -0.56 15.70
N LEU A 3 17.53 0.01 14.75
CA LEU A 3 17.45 1.48 14.58
C LEU A 3 16.69 2.19 15.72
N LEU A 4 15.63 1.57 16.27
CA LEU A 4 14.93 2.12 17.46
C LEU A 4 15.77 2.05 18.73
N ARG A 5 16.60 1.00 18.86
CA ARG A 5 17.50 0.86 20.01
C ARG A 5 18.60 1.91 19.94
N CYS A 6 19.18 2.14 18.76
CA CYS A 6 20.21 3.15 18.56
C CYS A 6 19.70 4.58 18.83
N ALA A 7 18.49 4.91 18.39
CA ALA A 7 17.85 6.20 18.66
C ALA A 7 17.53 6.39 20.17
N LYS A 8 16.96 5.38 20.84
CA LYS A 8 16.70 5.42 22.29
C LYS A 8 17.97 5.52 23.14
N GLN A 9 19.07 4.90 22.70
CA GLN A 9 20.32 4.82 23.45
C GLN A 9 21.13 6.13 23.35
N LYS A 10 21.04 6.86 22.24
CA LYS A 10 21.58 8.23 22.12
C LYS A 10 20.79 9.27 22.93
N TYR A 11 19.47 9.11 23.07
CA TYR A 11 18.58 10.05 23.78
C TYR A 11 18.79 10.07 25.31
N ARG A 12 18.94 8.88 25.93
CA ARG A 12 19.17 8.75 27.38
C ARG A 12 20.42 9.49 27.89
N ALA A 13 21.37 9.79 27.00
CA ALA A 13 22.63 10.45 27.34
C ALA A 13 22.57 11.99 27.32
N ARG A 14 21.47 12.63 26.87
CA ARG A 14 21.46 14.09 26.60
C ARG A 14 20.45 14.95 27.35
N GLY A 15 19.59 14.39 28.20
CA GLY A 15 18.73 15.17 29.12
C GLY A 15 17.91 16.32 28.50
N GLY A 16 17.62 16.27 27.19
CA GLY A 16 17.07 17.39 26.43
C GLY A 16 15.72 17.08 25.79
N VAL A 17 14.85 18.10 25.72
CA VAL A 17 13.57 18.09 24.99
C VAL A 17 13.86 17.81 23.50
N MET A 18 13.14 16.86 22.90
CA MET A 18 13.30 16.53 21.48
C MET A 18 12.96 17.72 20.59
N SER A 19 13.78 17.99 19.57
CA SER A 19 13.49 18.99 18.54
C SER A 19 12.27 18.59 17.70
N GLY A 20 11.61 19.58 17.09
CA GLY A 20 10.47 19.31 16.19
C GLY A 20 10.83 18.43 15.00
N PHE A 21 12.07 18.47 14.51
CA PHE A 21 12.53 17.58 13.45
C PHE A 21 12.66 16.13 13.94
N GLU A 22 13.24 15.90 15.13
CA GLU A 22 13.38 14.55 15.71
C GLU A 22 12.01 13.92 16.01
N LYS A 23 11.01 14.72 16.41
CA LYS A 23 9.61 14.26 16.53
C LYS A 23 9.06 13.80 15.19
N ARG A 24 9.21 14.62 14.13
CA ARG A 24 8.78 14.27 12.76
C ARG A 24 9.49 13.04 12.21
N GLU A 25 10.79 12.90 12.45
CA GLU A 25 11.57 11.73 12.04
C GLU A 25 11.09 10.47 12.76
N ALA A 26 10.87 10.53 14.07
CA ALA A 26 10.36 9.40 14.85
C ALA A 26 8.96 8.97 14.38
N ALA A 27 8.08 9.93 14.09
CA ALA A 27 6.76 9.72 13.52
C ALA A 27 6.83 9.04 12.15
N TRP A 28 7.66 9.56 11.24
CA TRP A 28 7.88 8.97 9.91
C TRP A 28 8.39 7.52 10.00
N ILE A 29 9.37 7.28 10.88
CA ILE A 29 9.94 5.95 11.11
C ILE A 29 8.87 4.99 11.67
N ALA A 30 8.01 5.46 12.58
CA ALA A 30 6.93 4.66 13.15
C ALA A 30 5.90 4.27 12.07
N LEU A 31 5.43 5.25 11.30
CA LEU A 31 4.49 5.06 10.19
C LEU A 31 5.00 4.03 9.19
N ASN A 32 6.25 4.16 8.73
CA ASN A 32 6.83 3.23 7.76
C ASN A 32 6.93 1.81 8.30
N ARG A 33 7.24 1.63 9.58
CA ARG A 33 7.27 0.29 10.20
C ARG A 33 5.88 -0.31 10.33
N THR A 34 4.89 0.48 10.72
CA THR A 34 3.49 0.05 10.77
C THR A 34 3.03 -0.40 9.39
N ARG A 35 3.20 0.45 8.36
CA ARG A 35 2.91 0.11 6.95
C ARG A 35 3.58 -1.19 6.53
N THR A 36 4.88 -1.34 6.79
CA THR A 36 5.65 -2.55 6.42
C THR A 36 5.08 -3.81 7.07
N ARG A 37 4.68 -3.73 8.35
CA ARG A 37 4.11 -4.88 9.08
C ARG A 37 2.71 -5.24 8.58
N ILE A 38 1.85 -4.24 8.40
CA ILE A 38 0.49 -4.43 7.86
C ILE A 38 0.58 -5.15 6.52
N PHE A 39 1.39 -4.62 5.60
CA PHE A 39 1.55 -5.22 4.28
C PHE A 39 2.13 -6.62 4.31
N ALA A 40 3.15 -6.87 5.14
CA ALA A 40 3.71 -8.22 5.24
C ALA A 40 2.69 -9.24 5.77
N ARG A 41 1.89 -8.87 6.79
CA ARG A 41 0.86 -9.76 7.35
C ARG A 41 -0.28 -10.00 6.36
N ALA A 42 -0.77 -8.94 5.72
CA ALA A 42 -1.81 -9.04 4.70
C ALA A 42 -1.38 -9.91 3.52
N GLU A 43 -0.15 -9.73 3.02
CA GLU A 43 0.44 -10.57 1.97
C GLU A 43 0.45 -12.05 2.38
N GLN A 44 0.92 -12.36 3.60
CA GLN A 44 0.95 -13.72 4.11
C GLN A 44 -0.45 -14.34 4.23
N ALA A 45 -1.42 -13.58 4.76
CA ALA A 45 -2.78 -14.06 4.94
C ALA A 45 -3.51 -14.28 3.61
N LEU A 46 -3.31 -13.39 2.63
CA LEU A 46 -3.87 -13.54 1.28
C LEU A 46 -3.32 -14.81 0.61
N VAL A 47 -2.01 -15.01 0.64
CA VAL A 47 -1.38 -16.21 0.06
C VAL A 47 -1.85 -17.48 0.77
N ALA A 48 -1.95 -17.47 2.10
CA ALA A 48 -2.45 -18.60 2.87
C ALA A 48 -3.92 -18.95 2.55
N ALA A 49 -4.73 -17.95 2.21
CA ALA A 49 -6.11 -18.12 1.77
C ALA A 49 -6.25 -18.44 0.26
N GLY A 50 -5.14 -18.61 -0.46
CA GLY A 50 -5.14 -18.94 -1.88
C GLY A 50 -5.40 -17.76 -2.82
N TYR A 51 -5.31 -16.52 -2.33
CA TYR A 51 -5.44 -15.32 -3.15
C TYR A 51 -4.10 -14.87 -3.75
N PRO A 52 -4.13 -14.06 -4.81
CA PRO A 52 -2.93 -13.41 -5.32
C PRO A 52 -2.28 -12.49 -4.28
N ARG A 53 -1.05 -12.09 -4.59
CA ARG A 53 -0.27 -11.12 -3.80
C ARG A 53 -0.99 -9.79 -3.68
N LEU A 54 -0.76 -9.07 -2.59
CA LEU A 54 -1.47 -7.85 -2.22
C LEU A 54 -1.41 -6.79 -3.33
N HIS A 55 -0.31 -6.69 -4.07
CA HIS A 55 -0.21 -5.72 -5.16
C HIS A 55 -1.27 -5.90 -6.27
N TRP A 56 -1.92 -7.07 -6.39
CA TRP A 56 -3.08 -7.26 -7.29
C TRP A 56 -4.29 -6.50 -6.78
N TYR A 57 -4.49 -6.46 -5.45
CA TYR A 57 -5.52 -5.64 -4.82
C TYR A 57 -5.35 -4.18 -5.20
N ASP A 58 -4.13 -3.64 -5.11
CA ASP A 58 -3.87 -2.22 -5.37
C ASP A 58 -4.20 -1.85 -6.83
N VAL A 59 -3.81 -2.69 -7.79
CA VAL A 59 -4.17 -2.48 -9.21
C VAL A 59 -5.68 -2.52 -9.43
N LEU A 60 -6.36 -3.51 -8.85
CA LEU A 60 -7.81 -3.64 -8.99
C LEU A 60 -8.54 -2.47 -8.31
N TRP A 61 -8.06 -2.03 -7.15
CA TRP A 61 -8.64 -0.92 -6.42
C TRP A 61 -8.57 0.39 -7.20
N GLU A 62 -7.41 0.74 -7.77
CA GLU A 62 -7.29 1.97 -8.56
C GLU A 62 -8.14 1.90 -9.84
N LEU A 63 -8.20 0.74 -10.52
CA LEU A 63 -9.09 0.57 -11.67
C LEU A 63 -10.58 0.56 -11.32
N GLU A 64 -10.96 0.14 -10.11
CA GLU A 64 -12.35 0.19 -9.64
C GLU A 64 -12.80 1.62 -9.36
N ARG A 65 -11.89 2.48 -8.90
CA ARG A 65 -12.14 3.90 -8.65
C ARG A 65 -12.21 4.77 -9.90
N GLU A 66 -11.76 4.23 -11.04
CA GLU A 66 -11.68 4.93 -12.33
C GLU A 66 -12.52 4.17 -13.38
N PRO A 67 -13.86 4.36 -13.40
CA PRO A 67 -14.76 3.60 -14.28
C PRO A 67 -14.44 3.72 -15.77
N GLU A 68 -13.91 4.87 -16.19
CA GLU A 68 -13.45 5.10 -17.57
C GLU A 68 -12.18 4.33 -17.92
N GLY A 69 -11.48 3.83 -16.91
CA GLY A 69 -10.22 3.12 -17.00
C GLY A 69 -9.01 4.05 -17.02
N LEU A 70 -7.84 3.44 -16.86
CA LEU A 70 -6.56 4.15 -16.81
C LEU A 70 -5.63 3.66 -17.90
N ARG A 71 -4.82 4.58 -18.45
CA ARG A 71 -3.65 4.17 -19.23
C ARG A 71 -2.63 3.53 -18.27
N PRO A 72 -1.81 2.56 -18.73
CA PRO A 72 -0.83 1.90 -17.89
C PRO A 72 0.06 2.86 -17.08
N LYS A 73 0.55 3.93 -17.71
CA LYS A 73 1.37 4.94 -17.05
C LYS A 73 0.61 5.67 -15.92
N GLN A 74 -0.65 6.03 -16.15
CA GLN A 74 -1.48 6.69 -15.13
C GLN A 74 -1.74 5.75 -13.95
N LEU A 75 -2.02 4.47 -14.24
CA LEU A 75 -2.18 3.46 -13.20
C LEU A 75 -0.88 3.28 -12.40
N GLU A 76 0.27 3.18 -13.06
CA GLU A 76 1.58 3.06 -12.40
C GLU A 76 1.88 4.26 -11.47
N GLU A 77 1.56 5.48 -11.90
CA GLU A 77 1.72 6.70 -11.10
C GLU A 77 0.82 6.74 -9.85
N GLN A 78 -0.30 6.01 -9.85
CA GLN A 78 -1.21 5.91 -8.70
C GLN A 78 -0.80 4.82 -7.70
N LEU A 79 0.03 3.86 -8.10
CA LEU A 79 0.46 2.78 -7.21
C LEU A 79 1.46 3.28 -6.17
N LEU A 80 1.32 2.77 -4.94
CA LEU A 80 2.16 3.15 -3.79
C LEU A 80 3.56 2.50 -3.78
N PHE A 81 3.97 1.88 -4.90
CA PHE A 81 5.25 1.20 -5.05
C PHE A 81 5.64 1.14 -6.52
N ASP A 82 6.93 1.36 -6.78
CA ASP A 82 7.50 1.22 -8.12
C ASP A 82 7.67 -0.28 -8.45
N GLN A 83 7.24 -0.70 -9.64
CA GLN A 83 7.32 -2.09 -10.07
C GLN A 83 8.01 -2.24 -11.42
N SER A 84 9.26 -2.69 -11.39
CA SER A 84 10.03 -3.14 -12.56
C SER A 84 9.36 -4.28 -13.37
N SER A 85 8.26 -4.87 -12.84
CA SER A 85 7.46 -5.91 -13.49
C SER A 85 6.01 -5.52 -13.80
N PHE A 86 5.63 -4.24 -13.66
CA PHE A 86 4.23 -3.81 -13.75
C PHE A 86 3.54 -4.26 -15.05
N SER A 87 4.20 -4.07 -16.19
CA SER A 87 3.63 -4.46 -17.50
C SER A 87 3.35 -5.96 -17.63
N ARG A 88 4.22 -6.81 -17.08
CA ARG A 88 4.02 -8.28 -17.06
C ARG A 88 2.86 -8.67 -16.16
N GLN A 89 2.75 -8.02 -15.01
CA GLN A 89 1.64 -8.23 -14.08
C GLN A 89 0.30 -7.87 -14.71
N VAL A 90 0.18 -6.69 -15.31
CA VAL A 90 -1.06 -6.30 -16.00
C VAL A 90 -1.39 -7.26 -17.15
N ALA A 91 -0.38 -7.79 -17.85
CA ALA A 91 -0.61 -8.78 -18.90
C ALA A 91 -1.21 -10.06 -18.31
N ARG A 92 -0.63 -10.55 -17.22
CA ARG A 92 -1.14 -11.71 -16.51
C ARG A 92 -2.56 -11.50 -15.96
N MET A 93 -2.84 -10.36 -15.36
CA MET A 93 -4.19 -10.03 -14.85
C MET A 93 -5.22 -9.93 -15.99
N ALA A 94 -4.81 -9.49 -17.18
CA ALA A 94 -5.66 -9.51 -18.37
C ALA A 94 -5.93 -10.93 -18.86
N GLU A 95 -4.90 -11.79 -18.91
CA GLU A 95 -5.02 -13.22 -19.25
C GLU A 95 -5.94 -13.94 -18.27
N ASP A 96 -5.84 -13.64 -16.98
CA ASP A 96 -6.71 -14.18 -15.93
C ASP A 96 -8.12 -13.55 -15.94
N GLY A 97 -8.40 -12.64 -16.88
CA GLY A 97 -9.71 -12.03 -17.09
C GLY A 97 -10.16 -11.10 -15.96
N LEU A 98 -9.21 -10.53 -15.20
CA LEU A 98 -9.50 -9.59 -14.11
C LEU A 98 -9.65 -8.16 -14.61
N LEU A 99 -9.00 -7.82 -15.71
CA LEU A 99 -9.08 -6.54 -16.38
C LEU A 99 -9.10 -6.72 -17.90
N THR A 100 -9.59 -5.72 -18.62
CA THR A 100 -9.55 -5.67 -20.09
C THR A 100 -8.55 -4.64 -20.59
N ARG A 101 -8.12 -4.82 -21.85
CA ARG A 101 -7.24 -3.89 -22.57
C ARG A 101 -7.97 -3.39 -23.81
N HIS A 102 -8.31 -2.11 -23.85
CA HIS A 102 -8.98 -1.49 -24.99
C HIS A 102 -8.00 -0.58 -25.75
N ALA A 103 -7.99 -0.68 -27.08
CA ALA A 103 -7.31 0.30 -27.92
C ALA A 103 -8.11 1.61 -27.91
N VAL A 104 -7.42 2.75 -27.82
CA VAL A 104 -8.04 4.08 -27.96
C VAL A 104 -8.07 4.45 -29.44
N SER A 105 -9.26 4.71 -30.00
CA SER A 105 -9.38 5.21 -31.37
C SER A 105 -8.71 6.60 -31.49
N GLY A 106 -7.76 6.75 -32.42
CA GLY A 106 -7.10 8.03 -32.72
C GLY A 106 -5.66 8.14 -32.20
N ASP A 107 -5.26 7.33 -31.23
CA ASP A 107 -3.88 7.16 -30.77
C ASP A 107 -3.52 5.68 -30.92
N GLY A 108 -2.89 5.33 -32.03
CA GLY A 108 -2.52 3.95 -32.36
C GLY A 108 -1.57 3.27 -31.37
N ARG A 109 -1.19 3.92 -30.26
CA ARG A 109 -0.32 3.38 -29.20
C ARG A 109 -1.00 3.35 -27.82
N GLY A 110 -2.17 3.97 -27.66
CA GLY A 110 -2.87 4.07 -26.39
C GLY A 110 -3.69 2.82 -26.04
N ARG A 111 -3.37 2.17 -24.92
CA ARG A 111 -4.22 1.15 -24.30
C ARG A 111 -4.85 1.70 -23.03
N ILE A 112 -6.15 1.51 -22.86
CA ILE A 112 -6.87 1.75 -21.59
C ILE A 112 -7.11 0.41 -20.90
N LEU A 113 -6.86 0.37 -19.60
CA LEU A 113 -7.14 -0.75 -18.72
C LEU A 113 -8.45 -0.48 -17.98
N ARG A 114 -9.34 -1.46 -17.93
CA ARG A 114 -10.59 -1.39 -17.16
C ARG A 114 -10.74 -2.63 -16.31
N ILE A 115 -11.22 -2.47 -15.07
CA ILE A 115 -11.54 -3.63 -14.23
C ILE A 115 -12.77 -4.37 -14.78
N THR A 116 -12.73 -5.70 -14.73
CA THR A 116 -13.88 -6.55 -15.07
C THR A 116 -14.72 -6.84 -13.82
N GLU A 117 -15.90 -7.42 -14.00
CA GLU A 117 -16.69 -7.91 -12.87
C GLU A 117 -15.96 -9.01 -12.06
N LYS A 118 -15.19 -9.87 -12.74
CA LYS A 118 -14.33 -10.87 -12.07
C LYS A 118 -13.26 -10.18 -11.22
N GLY A 119 -12.67 -9.11 -11.73
CA GLY A 119 -11.71 -8.27 -11.01
C GLY A 119 -12.30 -7.64 -9.76
N ARG A 120 -13.50 -7.04 -9.86
CA ARG A 120 -14.19 -6.44 -8.70
C ARG A 120 -14.46 -7.47 -7.60
N LYS A 121 -14.98 -8.64 -7.98
CA LYS A 121 -15.24 -9.74 -7.04
C LYS A 121 -13.96 -10.19 -6.32
N LEU A 122 -12.87 -10.37 -7.07
CA LEU A 122 -11.58 -10.72 -6.47
C LEU A 122 -11.10 -9.63 -5.50
N ARG A 123 -11.17 -8.35 -5.88
CA ARG A 123 -10.77 -7.25 -5.01
C ARG A 123 -11.58 -7.20 -3.71
N GLN A 124 -12.90 -7.40 -3.80
CA GLN A 124 -13.80 -7.50 -2.64
C GLN A 124 -13.41 -8.66 -1.73
N GLN A 125 -13.14 -9.84 -2.29
CA GLN A 125 -12.71 -11.00 -1.50
C GLN A 125 -11.37 -10.76 -0.79
N MET A 126 -10.40 -10.15 -1.49
CA MET A 126 -9.12 -9.78 -0.89
C MET A 126 -9.29 -8.73 0.21
N TRP A 127 -10.24 -7.80 0.06
CA TRP A 127 -10.52 -6.76 1.06
C TRP A 127 -10.95 -7.33 2.41
N GLU A 128 -11.75 -8.39 2.43
CA GLU A 128 -12.21 -9.02 3.67
C GLU A 128 -11.05 -9.51 4.54
N ILE A 129 -9.93 -9.90 3.92
CA ILE A 129 -8.70 -10.27 4.63
C ILE A 129 -7.85 -9.04 4.91
N TYR A 130 -7.63 -8.20 3.90
CA TYR A 130 -6.71 -7.07 4.02
C TYR A 130 -7.15 -6.07 5.09
N ARG A 131 -8.46 -5.79 5.19
CA ARG A 131 -9.01 -4.83 6.16
C ARG A 131 -8.71 -5.19 7.61
N ILE A 132 -8.68 -6.49 7.94
CA ILE A 132 -8.39 -6.98 9.31
C ILE A 132 -6.98 -6.56 9.71
N HIS A 133 -6.01 -6.76 8.82
CA HIS A 133 -4.62 -6.42 9.12
C HIS A 133 -4.34 -4.92 9.13
N ILE A 134 -5.12 -4.13 8.40
CA ILE A 134 -5.09 -2.67 8.53
C ILE A 134 -5.55 -2.30 9.94
N ASP A 135 -6.72 -2.78 10.36
CA ASP A 135 -7.33 -2.45 11.65
C ASP A 135 -6.40 -2.84 12.82
N GLU A 136 -5.97 -4.11 12.86
CA GLU A 136 -5.04 -4.62 13.87
C GLU A 136 -3.72 -3.85 13.90
N GLY A 137 -3.17 -3.53 12.73
CA GLY A 137 -1.89 -2.83 12.65
C GLY A 137 -1.97 -1.36 13.05
N ILE A 138 -3.11 -0.70 12.80
CA ILE A 138 -3.37 0.66 13.25
C ILE A 138 -3.58 0.66 14.77
N ASP A 139 -4.35 -0.27 15.32
CA ASP A 139 -4.54 -0.41 16.76
C ASP A 139 -3.21 -0.66 17.50
N GLU A 140 -2.39 -1.58 16.99
CA GLU A 140 -1.03 -1.82 17.51
C GLU A 140 -0.16 -0.55 17.45
N ALA A 141 -0.30 0.25 16.39
CA ALA A 141 0.46 1.47 16.24
C ALA A 141 0.01 2.56 17.23
N GLN A 142 -1.29 2.72 17.44
CA GLN A 142 -1.85 3.70 18.39
C GLN A 142 -1.41 3.43 19.83
N GLN A 143 -1.26 2.16 20.21
CA GLN A 143 -0.78 1.76 21.54
C GLN A 143 0.73 2.00 21.74
N SER A 144 1.47 2.25 20.66
CA SER A 144 2.90 2.58 20.72
C SER A 144 3.07 4.07 21.03
N LYS A 145 3.93 4.40 22.02
CA LYS A 145 4.33 5.78 22.37
C LYS A 145 4.83 6.64 21.21
N ALA A 146 5.11 6.05 20.04
CA ALA A 146 5.50 6.76 18.83
C ALA A 146 4.33 7.39 18.06
N PHE A 147 3.09 6.93 18.26
CA PHE A 147 1.91 7.49 17.59
C PHE A 147 1.49 8.84 18.19
N THR A 148 1.77 9.07 19.47
CA THR A 148 1.58 10.37 20.13
C THR A 148 2.35 11.51 19.43
N ALA A 149 3.49 11.19 18.79
CA ALA A 149 4.24 12.16 18.02
C ALA A 149 3.62 12.51 16.65
N ILE A 150 2.68 11.71 16.13
CA ILE A 150 1.94 11.99 14.89
C ILE A 150 0.77 12.94 15.17
N THR A 151 0.11 12.80 16.32
CA THR A 151 -1.05 13.61 16.70
C THR A 151 -0.66 15.04 17.09
N GLU A 152 0.53 15.24 17.67
CA GLU A 152 1.08 16.56 18.04
C GLU A 152 1.63 17.40 16.85
N LEU A 153 1.55 16.91 15.61
CA LEU A 153 2.02 17.63 14.41
C LEU A 153 0.90 18.35 13.66
N GLY A 154 -0.34 18.27 14.16
CA GLY A 154 -1.53 18.88 13.57
C GLY A 154 -1.92 20.25 14.14
N ASP A 155 -1.22 20.73 15.17
CA ASP A 155 -1.37 22.08 15.77
C ASP A 155 -0.12 22.93 15.48
#